data_AF-A0A957X4R4-F1
#
_entry.id   AF-A0A957X4R4-F1
#
_cell.length_a   1.000
_cell.length_b   1.000
_cell.length_c   1.000
_cell.angle_alpha   90.00
_cell.angle_beta   90.00
_cell.angle_gamma   90.00
#
_symmetry.space_group_name_H-M   'P 1'
#
loop_
_entity.id
_entity.type
_entity.pdbx_description
1 polymer ?
#
loop_
_entity_poly.entity_id
_entity_poly.type
_entity_poly.pdbx_seq_one_letter_code
_entity_poly.pdbx_strand_id
1 'polypeptide(L)'
;DMQTTMNKILNCGVPLQEVIYRSTVTPANEIGHPELGHLSVGAEADVALFQLQEGEFGFVDCGKAKLVGTQKLECKMTLRAGKIVFDAEGLSMPLWPEAPAAYWQLPW
;
A
#
# COMPACT_ATOMS: atom_id res chain seq x y z
N ASP A 1 1.80 3.43 -11.87
CA ASP A 1 2.17 2.41 -10.87
C ASP A 1 0.95 1.54 -10.51
N MET A 2 1.13 0.55 -9.63
CA MET A 2 0.08 -0.39 -9.22
C MET A 2 -1.03 0.28 -8.40
N GLN A 3 -0.69 1.08 -7.39
CA GLN A 3 -1.65 1.76 -6.52
C GLN A 3 -2.58 2.70 -7.30
N THR A 4 -2.02 3.50 -8.22
CA THR A 4 -2.82 4.35 -9.13
C THR A 4 -3.76 3.53 -10.01
N THR A 5 -3.34 2.33 -10.43
CA THR A 5 -4.18 1.43 -11.22
C THR A 5 -5.32 0.86 -10.38
N MET A 6 -5.04 0.36 -9.18
CA MET A 6 -6.06 -0.11 -8.22
C MET A 6 -7.10 0.98 -7.93
N ASN A 7 -6.67 2.23 -7.75
CA ASN A 7 -7.56 3.37 -7.54
C ASN A 7 -8.52 3.62 -8.69
N LYS A 8 -8.04 3.56 -9.95
CA LYS A 8 -8.92 3.70 -11.11
C LYS A 8 -9.97 2.60 -11.16
N ILE A 9 -9.55 1.34 -10.97
CA ILE A 9 -10.45 0.18 -11.01
C ILE A 9 -11.49 0.22 -9.89
N LEU A 10 -11.09 0.62 -8.68
CA LEU A 10 -12.00 0.85 -7.55
C LEU A 10 -13.07 1.90 -7.91
N ASN A 11 -12.65 3.03 -8.49
CA ASN A 11 -13.57 4.11 -8.88
C ASN A 11 -14.35 3.82 -10.18
N CYS A 12 -14.02 2.74 -10.91
CA CYS A 12 -14.88 2.18 -11.96
C CYS A 12 -15.99 1.25 -11.41
N GLY A 13 -16.11 1.12 -10.08
CA GLY A 13 -17.19 0.36 -9.43
C GLY A 13 -16.83 -1.08 -9.05
N VAL A 14 -15.57 -1.49 -9.21
CA VAL A 14 -15.12 -2.82 -8.75
C VAL A 14 -15.00 -2.80 -7.22
N PRO A 15 -15.57 -3.77 -6.50
CA PRO A 15 -15.48 -3.83 -5.04
C PRO A 15 -14.02 -3.87 -4.55
N LEU A 16 -13.74 -3.23 -3.41
CA LEU A 16 -12.39 -3.16 -2.84
C LEU A 16 -11.73 -4.53 -2.70
N GLN A 17 -12.45 -5.52 -2.18
CA GLN A 17 -11.94 -6.88 -2.00
C GLN A 17 -11.50 -7.50 -3.34
N GLU A 18 -12.25 -7.25 -4.42
CA GLU A 18 -11.92 -7.74 -5.75
C GLU A 18 -10.70 -7.02 -6.32
N VAL A 19 -10.54 -5.72 -6.05
CA VAL A 19 -9.34 -4.96 -6.43
C VAL A 19 -8.10 -5.53 -5.74
N ILE A 20 -8.17 -5.83 -4.44
CA ILE A 20 -7.06 -6.46 -3.69
C ILE A 20 -6.78 -7.87 -4.25
N TYR A 21 -7.80 -8.70 -4.41
CA TYR A 21 -7.65 -10.07 -4.93
C TYR A 21 -6.99 -10.11 -6.32
N ARG A 22 -7.35 -9.16 -7.20
CA ARG A 22 -6.76 -9.01 -8.54
C ARG A 22 -5.37 -8.40 -8.54
N SER A 23 -4.93 -7.76 -7.47
CA SER A 23 -3.58 -7.20 -7.34
C SER A 23 -2.64 -8.03 -6.47
N THR A 24 -3.13 -9.09 -5.80
CA THR A 24 -2.32 -9.98 -4.98
C THR A 24 -2.39 -11.44 -5.43
N VAL A 25 -3.48 -12.15 -5.11
CA VAL A 25 -3.61 -13.61 -5.31
C VAL A 25 -3.65 -13.97 -6.79
N THR A 26 -4.40 -13.21 -7.60
CA THR A 26 -4.53 -13.48 -9.03
C THR A 26 -3.17 -13.45 -9.74
N PRO A 27 -2.38 -12.35 -9.71
CA PRO A 27 -1.10 -12.33 -10.40
C PRO A 27 -0.10 -13.34 -9.83
N ALA A 28 -0.12 -13.61 -8.51
CA ALA A 28 0.72 -14.64 -7.89
C ALA A 28 0.48 -16.03 -8.51
N ASN A 29 -0.78 -16.41 -8.71
CA ASN A 29 -1.15 -17.65 -9.40
C ASN A 29 -0.74 -17.64 -10.88
N GLU A 30 -0.96 -16.53 -11.60
CA GLU A 30 -0.62 -16.41 -13.02
C GLU A 30 0.88 -16.57 -13.31
N ILE A 31 1.74 -16.14 -12.38
CA ILE A 31 3.20 -16.29 -12.50
C ILE A 31 3.74 -17.60 -11.89
N GLY A 32 2.86 -18.48 -11.42
CA GLY A 32 3.26 -19.77 -10.82
C GLY A 32 3.88 -19.67 -9.42
N HIS A 33 3.56 -18.60 -8.68
CA HIS A 33 4.01 -18.36 -7.31
C HIS A 33 2.83 -18.30 -6.32
N PRO A 34 2.05 -19.38 -6.16
CA PRO A 34 0.85 -19.40 -5.31
C PRO A 34 1.14 -19.22 -3.81
N GLU A 35 2.40 -19.33 -3.40
CA GLU A 35 2.87 -19.00 -2.05
C GLU A 35 2.86 -17.50 -1.72
N LEU A 36 2.63 -16.64 -2.73
CA LEU A 36 2.58 -15.18 -2.59
C LEU A 36 1.14 -14.65 -2.60
N GLY A 37 0.97 -13.39 -2.20
CA GLY A 37 -0.27 -12.64 -2.39
C GLY A 37 -1.39 -12.94 -1.37
N HIS A 38 -1.12 -13.72 -0.32
CA HIS A 38 -2.07 -14.08 0.73
C HIS A 38 -1.49 -13.88 2.15
N LEU A 39 -2.37 -13.81 3.15
CA LEU A 39 -2.03 -13.60 4.56
C LEU A 39 -2.35 -14.83 5.41
N SER A 40 -1.79 -15.99 5.04
CA SER A 40 -1.97 -17.24 5.80
C SER A 40 -0.77 -17.54 6.69
N VAL A 41 -0.98 -18.34 7.74
CA VAL A 41 0.11 -18.77 8.62
C VAL A 41 1.18 -19.52 7.81
N GLY A 42 2.43 -19.13 7.99
CA GLY A 42 3.59 -19.71 7.28
C GLY A 42 3.95 -19.02 5.96
N ALA A 43 3.11 -18.11 5.45
CA ALA A 43 3.46 -17.29 4.30
C ALA A 43 4.57 -16.28 4.64
N GLU A 44 5.30 -15.83 3.61
CA GLU A 44 6.28 -14.75 3.76
C GLU A 44 5.58 -13.44 4.18
N ALA A 45 6.19 -12.68 5.08
CA ALA A 45 5.63 -11.44 5.61
C ALA A 45 5.79 -10.26 4.64
N ASP A 46 5.12 -10.36 3.49
CA ASP A 46 5.00 -9.35 2.45
C ASP A 46 3.64 -8.65 2.55
N VAL A 47 3.64 -7.40 3.02
CA VAL A 47 2.42 -6.68 3.37
C VAL A 47 2.48 -5.26 2.85
N ALA A 48 1.42 -4.82 2.16
CA ALA A 48 1.19 -3.42 1.86
C ALA A 48 0.01 -2.91 2.69
N LEU A 49 0.27 -1.92 3.55
CA LEU A 49 -0.75 -1.26 4.36
C LEU A 49 -1.32 -0.07 3.58
N PHE A 50 -2.60 -0.13 3.26
CA PHE A 50 -3.32 0.97 2.61
C PHE A 50 -4.32 1.62 3.57
N GLN A 51 -4.39 2.95 3.54
CA GLN A 51 -5.55 3.69 4.02
C GLN A 51 -6.51 3.91 2.85
N LEU A 52 -7.78 3.55 3.03
CA LEU A 52 -8.85 3.98 2.13
C LEU A 52 -9.33 5.37 2.55
N GLN A 53 -9.10 6.35 1.71
CA GLN A 53 -9.60 7.71 1.90
C GLN A 53 -10.88 7.93 1.09
N GLU A 54 -11.79 8.73 1.65
CA GLU A 54 -12.99 9.22 0.97
C GLU A 54 -12.80 10.71 0.66
N GLY A 55 -13.22 11.13 -0.54
CA GLY A 55 -13.04 12.51 -1.02
C GLY A 55 -13.02 12.58 -2.55
N GLU A 56 -12.85 13.77 -3.10
CA GLU A 56 -12.77 13.94 -4.56
C GLU A 56 -11.33 13.79 -5.05
N PHE A 57 -11.07 12.82 -5.92
CA PHE A 57 -9.74 12.53 -6.45
C PHE A 57 -9.73 12.44 -7.97
N GLY A 58 -8.73 13.03 -8.61
CA GLY A 58 -8.52 12.93 -10.06
C GLY A 58 -7.53 11.83 -10.43
N PHE A 59 -7.88 11.02 -11.43
CA PHE A 59 -7.02 9.99 -12.00
C PHE A 59 -6.94 10.15 -13.52
N VAL A 60 -5.73 10.22 -14.08
CA VAL A 60 -5.52 10.35 -15.52
C VAL A 60 -5.23 8.98 -16.13
N ASP A 61 -5.87 8.68 -17.26
CA ASP A 61 -5.60 7.48 -18.04
C ASP A 61 -4.54 7.71 -19.14
N CYS A 62 -4.15 6.66 -19.85
CA CYS A 62 -3.20 6.78 -20.96
C CYS A 62 -3.77 7.52 -22.19
N GLY A 63 -5.09 7.63 -22.30
CA GLY A 63 -5.81 8.41 -23.31
C GLY A 63 -5.89 9.90 -22.99
N LYS A 64 -5.30 10.37 -21.89
CA LYS A 64 -5.38 11.74 -21.36
C LYS A 64 -6.80 12.15 -20.94
N ALA A 65 -7.66 11.18 -20.66
CA ALA A 65 -8.94 11.42 -20.02
C ALA A 65 -8.79 11.42 -18.49
N LYS A 66 -9.66 12.17 -17.80
CA LYS A 66 -9.70 12.26 -16.33
C LYS A 66 -10.91 11.51 -15.80
N LEU A 67 -10.67 10.57 -14.89
CA LEU A 67 -11.68 10.02 -13.98
C LEU A 67 -11.69 10.85 -12.70
N VAL A 68 -12.87 11.29 -12.26
CA VAL A 68 -13.08 11.86 -10.92
C VAL A 68 -13.70 10.76 -10.06
N GLY A 69 -12.97 10.34 -9.03
CA GLY A 69 -13.37 9.29 -8.11
C GLY A 69 -13.70 9.84 -6.72
N THR A 70 -14.39 9.03 -5.92
CA THR A 70 -14.79 9.37 -4.54
C THR A 70 -13.91 8.70 -3.48
N GLN A 71 -12.99 7.83 -3.91
CA GLN A 71 -12.17 7.02 -3.01
C GLN A 71 -10.72 6.94 -3.49
N LYS A 72 -9.77 6.83 -2.56
CA LYS A 72 -8.34 6.66 -2.87
C LYS A 72 -7.65 5.78 -1.82
N LEU A 73 -7.07 4.68 -2.28
CA LEU A 73 -6.07 3.91 -1.56
C LEU A 73 -4.75 4.68 -1.52
N GLU A 74 -4.25 4.91 -0.31
CA GLU A 74 -2.95 5.51 -0.02
C GLU A 74 -2.06 4.51 0.73
N CYS A 75 -0.91 4.16 0.15
CA CYS A 75 0.05 3.29 0.82
C CYS A 75 0.67 4.03 2.01
N LYS A 76 0.57 3.45 3.21
CA LYS A 76 1.15 3.98 4.44
C LYS A 76 2.45 3.27 4.81
N MET A 77 2.53 1.97 4.53
CA MET A 77 3.69 1.15 4.86
C MET A 77 3.79 -0.06 3.93
N THR A 78 5.02 -0.50 3.64
CA THR A 78 5.29 -1.77 2.97
C THR A 78 6.30 -2.57 3.77
N LEU A 79 5.99 -3.84 4.00
CA LEU A 79 6.88 -4.84 4.54
C LEU A 79 7.28 -5.81 3.43
N ARG A 80 8.57 -6.14 3.35
CA ARG A 80 9.11 -7.21 2.52
C ARG A 80 9.88 -8.18 3.40
N ALA A 81 9.49 -9.45 3.40
CA ALA A 81 10.07 -10.51 4.24
C ALA A 81 10.20 -10.07 5.73
N GLY A 82 9.15 -9.42 6.25
CA GLY A 82 9.09 -8.94 7.62
C GLY A 82 9.88 -7.66 7.92
N LYS A 83 10.53 -7.06 6.92
CA LYS A 83 11.27 -5.79 7.06
C LYS A 83 10.49 -4.65 6.45
N ILE A 84 10.40 -3.54 7.18
CA ILE A 84 9.81 -2.30 6.67
C ILE A 84 10.74 -1.72 5.60
N VAL A 85 10.22 -1.59 4.38
CA VAL A 85 10.93 -1.02 3.22
C VAL A 85 10.34 0.33 2.79
N PHE A 86 9.15 0.66 3.29
CA PHE A 86 8.47 1.92 3.06
C PHE A 86 7.62 2.25 4.30
N ASP A 87 7.72 3.47 4.81
CA ASP A 87 6.93 3.98 5.93
C ASP A 87 6.71 5.49 5.71
N ALA A 88 5.60 5.84 5.09
CA ALA A 88 5.36 7.21 4.60
C ALA A 88 5.23 8.22 5.73
N GLU A 89 4.69 7.79 6.87
CA GLU A 89 4.34 8.66 8.01
C GLU A 89 5.15 8.34 9.27
N GLY A 90 6.09 7.39 9.20
CA GLY A 90 6.90 6.99 10.34
C GLY A 90 6.11 6.22 11.40
N LEU A 91 5.12 5.42 11.01
CA LEU A 91 4.28 4.62 11.93
C LEU A 91 5.11 3.65 12.78
N SER A 92 6.28 3.26 12.29
CA SER A 92 7.22 2.39 13.01
C SER A 92 8.24 3.14 13.87
N MET A 93 8.25 4.47 13.82
CA MET A 93 9.20 5.31 14.54
C MET A 93 8.62 5.75 15.89
N PRO A 94 9.47 5.96 16.93
CA PRO A 94 9.01 6.59 18.16
C PRO A 94 8.54 8.02 17.90
N LEU A 95 7.66 8.52 18.77
CA LEU A 95 7.32 9.93 18.75
C LEU A 95 8.58 10.77 19.01
N TRP A 96 8.66 11.93 18.36
CA TRP A 96 9.81 12.81 18.48
C TRP A 96 10.20 13.13 19.93
N PRO A 97 9.27 13.48 20.85
CA PRO A 97 9.63 13.76 22.25
C PRO A 97 10.12 12.53 23.03
N GLU A 98 9.85 11.33 22.54
CA GLU A 98 10.22 10.05 23.16
C GLU A 98 11.48 9.46 22.49
N ALA A 99 12.11 10.21 21.59
CA ALA A 99 13.31 9.76 20.90
C ALA A 99 14.43 9.40 21.91
N PRO A 100 15.23 8.36 21.64
CA PRO A 100 16.30 7.92 22.52
C PRO A 100 17.29 9.05 22.85
N ALA A 101 17.97 8.97 24.00
CA ALA A 101 18.93 9.99 24.45
C ALA A 101 19.99 10.37 23.38
N ALA A 102 20.45 9.40 22.60
CA ALA A 102 21.41 9.60 21.50
C ALA A 102 20.90 10.54 20.39
N TYR A 103 19.59 10.72 20.27
CA TYR A 103 18.97 11.63 19.31
C TYR A 103 19.17 13.11 19.69
N TRP A 104 19.32 13.37 21.00
CA TRP A 104 19.44 14.72 21.56
C TRP A 104 20.88 15.11 21.88
N GLN A 105 21.76 14.12 21.99
CA GLN A 105 23.18 14.31 22.23
C GLN A 105 23.90 14.36 20.90
N LEU A 106 24.24 15.57 20.45
CA LEU A 106 25.10 15.73 19.29
C LEU A 106 26.48 15.14 19.60
N PRO A 107 27.13 14.47 18.63
CA PRO A 107 28.40 13.77 18.86
C PRO A 107 29.61 14.70 19.04
N TRP A 108 29.39 16.00 19.27
CA TRP A 108 30.42 17.02 19.47
C TRP A 108 30.19 17.82 20.75
#